data_AF-A0A1X6Y3Z0-F1
#
_entry.id   AF-A0A1X6Y3Z0-F1
#
_cell.length_a   1.000
_cell.length_b   1.000
_cell.length_c   1.000
_cell.angle_alpha   90.00
_cell.angle_beta   90.00
_cell.angle_gamma   90.00
#
_symmetry.space_group_name_H-M   'P 1'
#
loop_
_entity.id
_entity.type
_entity.pdbx_description
1 polymer ?
#
loop_
_entity_poly.entity_id
_entity_poly.type
_entity_poly.pdbx_seq_one_letter_code
_entity_poly.pdbx_strand_id
1 'polypeptide(L)' 'MFACIGIANDGVSVKTPDIETAQMLIDAGVGVKAPYFHRSWIRLPFDCDGEELLHRLATSYDLVRASLTKKAQAALPPRS' A
#
# COMPACT_ATOMS: atom_id res chain seq x y z
N MET A 1 4.08 -8.83 -2.58
CA MET A 1 3.06 -8.00 -3.24
C MET A 1 2.99 -6.67 -2.51
N PHE A 2 2.93 -5.55 -3.22
CA PHE A 2 2.85 -4.19 -2.64
C PHE A 2 1.56 -3.45 -3.00
N ALA A 3 0.88 -3.87 -4.07
CA ALA A 3 -0.42 -3.35 -4.46
C ALA A 3 -1.26 -4.49 -5.04
N CYS A 4 -2.58 -4.43 -4.85
CA CYS A 4 -3.52 -5.40 -5.41
C CYS A 4 -4.85 -4.72 -5.75
N ILE A 5 -5.39 -4.99 -6.94
CA ILE A 5 -6.75 -4.64 -7.34
C ILE A 5 -7.53 -5.94 -7.44
N GLY A 6 -8.66 -6.02 -6.73
CA GLY A 6 -9.53 -7.17 -6.73
C GLY A 6 -10.57 -7.14 -7.85
N ILE A 7 -11.31 -8.24 -8.02
CA ILE A 7 -12.36 -8.39 -9.04
C ILE A 7 -13.49 -7.36 -8.86
N ALA A 8 -13.77 -6.95 -7.61
CA ALA A 8 -14.76 -5.91 -7.32
C ALA A 8 -14.40 -4.55 -7.94
N ASN A 9 -13.11 -4.35 -8.31
CA ASN A 9 -12.60 -3.16 -8.98
C ASN A 9 -13.05 -1.85 -8.32
N ASP A 10 -12.98 -1.81 -6.99
CA ASP A 10 -13.45 -0.73 -6.14
C ASP A 10 -12.31 -0.02 -5.37
N GLY A 11 -11.07 -0.17 -5.87
CA GLY A 11 -9.89 0.48 -5.33
C GLY A 11 -8.62 -0.37 -5.41
N VAL A 12 -7.54 0.15 -4.82
CA VAL A 12 -6.25 -0.51 -4.71
C VAL A 12 -5.89 -0.76 -3.24
N SER A 13 -5.58 -2.01 -2.91
CA SER A 13 -5.10 -2.39 -1.58
C SER A 13 -3.59 -2.24 -1.49
N VAL A 14 -3.12 -1.50 -0.48
CA VAL A 14 -1.69 -1.18 -0.25
C VAL A 14 -1.29 -1.47 1.19
N LYS A 15 0.00 -1.76 1.40
CA LYS A 15 0.58 -2.06 2.70
C LYS A 15 0.95 -0.77 3.44
N THR A 16 0.68 -0.74 4.75
CA THR A 16 1.18 0.28 5.67
C THR A 16 2.34 -0.27 6.51
N PRO A 17 3.13 0.59 7.18
CA PRO A 17 4.23 0.14 8.05
C PRO A 17 3.75 -0.79 9.16
N ASP A 18 2.60 -0.49 9.76
CA ASP A 18 2.00 -1.19 10.88
C ASP A 18 0.48 -1.01 10.94
N ILE A 19 -0.15 -1.65 11.94
CA ILE A 19 -1.60 -1.62 12.17
C ILE A 19 -2.05 -0.23 12.63
N GLU A 20 -1.23 0.48 13.41
CA GLU A 20 -1.56 1.80 13.96
C GLU A 20 -1.70 2.82 12.82
N THR A 21 -0.74 2.84 11.90
CA THR A 21 -0.77 3.66 10.70
C THR A 21 -1.98 3.33 9.82
N ALA A 22 -2.30 2.04 9.64
CA ALA A 22 -3.49 1.64 8.89
C ALA A 22 -4.77 2.19 9.52
N GLN A 23 -4.90 2.07 10.85
CA GLN A 23 -6.08 2.56 11.56
C GLN A 23 -6.18 4.08 11.49
N MET A 24 -5.07 4.80 11.69
CA MET A 24 -5.01 6.26 11.57
C MET A 24 -5.50 6.74 10.19
N LEU A 25 -5.07 6.07 9.11
CA LEU A 25 -5.48 6.44 7.75
C LEU A 25 -6.96 6.14 7.49
N ILE A 26 -7.49 5.05 8.05
CA ILE A 26 -8.92 4.73 7.97
C ILE A 26 -9.74 5.76 8.74
N ASP A 27 -9.31 6.13 9.94
CA ASP A 27 -10.00 7.11 10.79
C ASP A 27 -9.99 8.51 10.17
N ALA A 28 -8.92 8.85 9.44
CA ALA A 28 -8.81 10.07 8.65
C ALA A 28 -9.61 10.04 7.32
N GLY A 29 -10.26 8.92 6.99
CA GLY A 29 -11.06 8.77 5.77
C GLY A 29 -10.24 8.60 4.48
N VAL A 30 -8.93 8.35 4.57
CA VAL A 30 -8.04 8.17 3.41
C VAL A 30 -8.38 6.88 2.65
N GLY A 31 -8.84 5.86 3.37
CA GLY A 31 -9.23 4.59 2.79
C GLY A 31 -10.04 3.75 3.75
N VAL A 32 -10.30 2.51 3.35
CA VAL A 32 -11.04 1.54 4.15
C VAL A 32 -10.20 0.32 4.47
N LYS A 33 -10.66 -0.53 5.39
CA LYS A 33 -10.04 -1.84 5.63
C LYS A 33 -9.97 -2.64 4.32
N ALA A 34 -8.78 -3.14 3.97
CA ALA A 34 -8.61 -4.01 2.81
C ALA A 34 -9.19 -5.41 3.09
N PRO A 35 -10.24 -5.87 2.36
CA PRO A 35 -10.83 -7.19 2.58
C PRO A 35 -9.80 -8.31 2.33
N TYR A 36 -9.80 -9.35 3.17
CA TYR A 36 -8.89 -10.51 3.06
C TYR A 36 -7.40 -10.24 3.31
N PHE A 37 -7.00 -9.00 3.54
CA PHE A 37 -5.63 -8.64 3.89
C PHE A 37 -5.41 -8.57 5.40
N HIS A 38 -4.13 -8.63 5.79
CA HIS A 38 -3.71 -8.33 7.15
C HIS A 38 -4.12 -6.91 7.57
N ARG A 39 -4.32 -6.65 8.87
CA ARG A 39 -4.80 -5.36 9.41
C ARG A 39 -3.90 -4.16 9.09
N SER A 40 -2.64 -4.38 8.72
CA SER A 40 -1.70 -3.36 8.24
C SER A 40 -1.85 -3.05 6.74
N TRP A 41 -3.05 -3.24 6.19
CA TRP A 41 -3.36 -2.97 4.79
C TRP A 41 -4.66 -2.18 4.72
N ILE A 42 -4.65 -1.18 3.84
CA ILE A 42 -5.81 -0.36 3.55
C ILE A 42 -6.14 -0.44 2.06
N ARG A 43 -7.40 -0.20 1.71
CA ARG A 43 -7.85 -0.06 0.33
C ARG A 43 -8.20 1.40 0.08
N LEU A 44 -7.50 1.99 -0.87
CA LEU A 44 -7.74 3.34 -1.36
C LEU A 44 -8.76 3.27 -2.50
N PRO A 45 -9.81 4.10 -2.50
CA PRO A 45 -10.73 4.17 -3.63
C PRO A 45 -10.05 4.83 -4.83
N PHE A 46 -10.53 4.57 -6.06
CA PHE A 46 -9.87 5.09 -7.26
C PHE A 46 -10.04 6.60 -7.49
N ASP A 47 -11.00 7.21 -6.79
CA ASP A 47 -11.26 8.64 -6.80
C ASP A 47 -10.55 9.39 -5.65
N CYS A 48 -9.66 8.71 -4.90
CA CYS A 48 -8.81 9.40 -3.94
C CYS A 48 -7.86 10.38 -4.64
N ASP A 49 -7.39 11.37 -3.89
CA ASP A 49 -6.45 12.36 -4.38
C ASP A 49 -5.20 11.70 -5.01
N GLY A 50 -4.77 12.22 -6.16
CA GLY A 50 -3.70 11.61 -6.95
C GLY A 50 -2.34 11.64 -6.25
N GLU A 51 -2.04 12.69 -5.48
CA GLU A 51 -0.79 12.78 -4.72
C GLU A 51 -0.82 11.80 -3.54
N GLU A 52 -1.97 11.70 -2.88
CA GLU A 52 -2.19 10.72 -1.80
C GLU A 52 -2.05 9.29 -2.33
N LEU A 53 -2.68 8.96 -3.46
CA LEU A 53 -2.58 7.64 -4.09
C LEU A 53 -1.13 7.28 -4.44
N LEU A 54 -0.41 8.22 -5.06
CA LEU A 54 0.99 8.04 -5.43
C LEU A 54 1.87 7.84 -4.19
N HIS A 55 1.68 8.67 -3.16
CA HIS A 55 2.43 8.57 -1.91
C HIS A 55 2.24 7.19 -1.24
N ARG A 56 1.00 6.69 -1.19
CA ARG A 56 0.69 5.40 -0.55
C ARG A 56 1.20 4.22 -1.36
N LEU A 57 1.10 4.25 -2.68
CA LEU A 57 1.69 3.24 -3.56
C LEU A 57 3.21 3.18 -3.43
N ALA A 58 3.86 4.34 -3.47
CA ALA A 58 5.31 4.45 -3.31
C ALA A 58 5.77 3.92 -1.94
N THR A 59 5.10 4.33 -0.87
CA THR A 59 5.41 3.87 0.49
C THR A 59 5.24 2.36 0.63
N SER A 60 4.14 1.79 0.13
CA SER A 60 3.92 0.34 0.15
C SER A 60 4.98 -0.43 -0.65
N TYR A 61 5.36 0.09 -1.83
CA TYR A 61 6.44 -0.46 -2.63
C TYR A 61 7.76 -0.46 -1.85
N ASP A 62 8.11 0.66 -1.20
CA ASP A 62 9.35 0.80 -0.44
C ASP A 62 9.40 -0.14 0.77
N LEU A 63 8.29 -0.29 1.49
CA LEU A 63 8.17 -1.26 2.59
C LEU A 63 8.42 -2.70 2.12
N VAL A 64 7.80 -3.08 1.00
CA VAL A 64 7.95 -4.44 0.46
C VAL A 64 9.36 -4.63 -0.10
N ARG A 65 9.89 -3.66 -0.85
CA ARG A 65 11.26 -3.68 -1.38
C ARG A 65 12.29 -3.82 -0.26
N ALA A 66 12.14 -3.08 0.83
CA ALA A 66 13.04 -3.13 1.98
C ALA A 66 13.04 -4.50 2.68
N SER A 67 11.92 -5.23 2.64
CA SER A 67 11.80 -6.57 3.23
C SER A 67 12.45 -7.68 2.40
N LEU A 68 12.81 -7.41 1.14
CA LEU A 68 13.49 -8.38 0.28
C LEU A 68 14.94 -8.58 0.69
N THR A 69 15.53 -9.72 0.34
CA THR A 69 16.96 -9.96 0.51
C THR A 69 17.79 -8.96 -0.31
N LYS A 70 19.03 -8.67 0.11
CA LYS A 70 19.92 -7.76 -0.63
C LYS A 70 20.16 -8.20 -2.08
N LYS A 71 20.23 -9.50 -2.33
CA LYS A 71 20.31 -10.07 -3.69
C LYS A 71 19.07 -9.73 -4.53
N ALA A 72 17.87 -9.89 -3.96
CA ALA A 72 16.64 -9.55 -4.67
C ALA A 72 16.49 -8.03 -4.88
N GLN A 73 16.89 -7.20 -3.91
CA GLN A 73 16.90 -5.74 -4.06
C GLN A 73 17.84 -5.28 -5.18
N ALA A 74 19.03 -5.89 -5.30
CA ALA A 74 20.02 -5.56 -6.34
C ALA A 74 19.56 -5.97 -7.76
N ALA A 75 18.60 -6.89 -7.88
CA ALA A 75 18.01 -7.26 -9.16
C ALA A 75 16.91 -6.29 -9.63
N LEU A 76 16.53 -5.32 -8.79
CA LEU A 76 15.54 -4.29 -9.12
C LEU A 76 16.24 -2.99 -9.54
N PRO A 77 15.64 -2.19 -10.44
CA PRO A 77 16.16 -0.86 -10.77
C PRO A 77 16.39 0.01 -9.52
N PRO A 78 17.32 0.99 -9.57
CA PRO A 78 17.48 1.96 -8.50
C PRO A 78 16.15 2.63 -8.16
N ARG A 79 15.91 2.87 -6.87
CA ARG A 79 14.76 3.66 -6.43
C ARG A 79 15.06 5.13 -6.74
N SER A 80 14.22 5.76 -7.58
CA SER A 80 14.26 7.19 -7.88
C SER A 80 13.66 8.03 -6.76
#